data_AF-G3UMH7-F1
#
_entry.id   AF-G3UMH7-F1
#
_cell.length_a   1.000
_cell.length_b   1.000
_cell.length_c   1.000
_cell.angle_alpha   90.00
_cell.angle_beta   90.00
_cell.angle_gamma   90.00
#
_symmetry.space_group_name_H-M   'P 1'
#
loop_
_entity.id
_entity.type
_entity.pdbx_description
1 polymer ?
#
loop_
_entity_poly.entity_id
_entity_poly.type
_entity_poly.pdbx_seq_one_letter_code
_entity_poly.pdbx_strand_id
1 'polypeptide(L)'
;GLFKIVADKTPYLTMEEIIRTIHIGPSRLGHPCFYHQKDIKLGNFLIKQGEQIMLNSVEEINGEMMVNCGVIRDHQNHSFTLPFSQEGEFYECEDEHIYTLKEIVEWKIPKNRTRTVKLTDFSIKWDSTNPFPKGFYGSLILKPVYEIQVNVLKERTKGLIIHPKDLDLTSCHRLDFNPSCVRVQLYSIRFLMFPAERKVLNCALSESLQFKNILQPGKTIVIHKKYQASRILASEIRSNFPKRHFLIPTSYKGKFKRRPREFPTAYDLEIAKSEKESLHVVATKAFHPPYEELSSVSVGDQFLVHHSQTTEVLCEGIKKVVNVLACEKILKKSYEAALLPLYMEGGFVEVIHDKKQYQVSELCTQFHLPFNVKVSVRDLSIEEDILAATPGLRLEEGITDSYLLISD
;
A
#
# COMPACT_ATOMS: atom_id res chain seq x y z
N GLY A 1 27.26 23.56 -2.63
CA GLY A 1 27.13 24.90 -3.22
C GLY A 1 25.81 25.49 -2.82
N LEU A 2 25.78 26.80 -2.63
CA LEU A 2 24.58 27.60 -2.38
C LEU A 2 24.11 28.24 -3.69
N PHE A 3 22.80 28.19 -3.93
CA PHE A 3 22.21 28.55 -5.22
C PHE A 3 20.96 29.42 -5.02
N LYS A 4 20.78 30.41 -5.88
CA LYS A 4 19.53 31.19 -6.01
C LYS A 4 18.71 30.65 -7.18
N ILE A 5 17.41 30.50 -6.99
CA ILE A 5 16.50 30.05 -8.04
C ILE A 5 16.23 31.20 -9.01
N VAL A 6 16.12 30.90 -10.30
CA VAL A 6 15.59 31.82 -11.30
C VAL A 6 14.14 31.41 -11.58
N ALA A 7 13.21 32.36 -11.46
CA ALA A 7 11.80 32.12 -11.72
C ALA A 7 11.57 31.61 -13.16
N ASP A 8 10.69 30.61 -13.30
CA ASP A 8 10.28 30.15 -14.62
C ASP A 8 9.45 31.24 -15.31
N LYS A 9 9.85 31.59 -16.54
CA LYS A 9 9.16 32.59 -17.36
C LYS A 9 7.94 31.99 -18.07
N THR A 10 7.82 30.67 -18.08
CA THR A 10 6.71 29.97 -18.73
C THR A 10 5.50 29.95 -17.78
N PRO A 11 4.34 30.51 -18.17
CA PRO A 11 3.18 30.50 -17.31
C PRO A 11 2.64 29.08 -17.09
N TYR A 12 1.93 28.89 -15.99
CA TYR A 12 1.00 27.79 -15.79
C TYR A 12 -0.39 28.27 -16.17
N LEU A 13 -1.16 27.44 -16.86
CA LEU A 13 -2.46 27.85 -17.41
C LEU A 13 -3.64 27.58 -16.48
N THR A 14 -3.44 26.70 -15.50
CA THR A 14 -4.47 26.33 -14.52
C THR A 14 -3.84 26.09 -13.14
N MET A 15 -4.62 26.29 -12.08
CA MET A 15 -4.20 25.94 -10.72
C MET A 15 -3.94 24.43 -10.58
N GLU A 16 -4.70 23.60 -11.30
CA GLU A 16 -4.45 22.16 -11.35
C GLU A 16 -3.05 21.82 -11.88
N GLU A 17 -2.58 22.50 -12.95
CA GLU A 17 -1.24 22.30 -13.49
C GLU A 17 -0.17 22.59 -12.42
N ILE A 18 -0.32 23.70 -11.69
CA ILE A 18 0.59 24.11 -10.62
C ILE A 18 0.65 23.05 -9.52
N ILE A 19 -0.49 22.63 -8.98
CA ILE A 19 -0.54 21.66 -7.87
C ILE A 19 -0.04 20.27 -8.28
N ARG A 20 -0.25 19.87 -9.54
CA ARG A 20 0.27 18.59 -10.04
C ARG A 20 1.78 18.61 -10.20
N THR A 21 2.34 19.76 -10.62
CA THR A 21 3.76 19.90 -10.97
C THR A 21 4.64 20.33 -9.80
N ILE A 22 4.13 21.14 -8.87
CA ILE A 22 4.91 21.78 -7.80
C ILE A 22 4.56 21.18 -6.45
N HIS A 23 5.57 21.04 -5.60
CA HIS A 23 5.39 20.57 -4.23
C HIS A 23 5.19 21.76 -3.29
N ILE A 24 4.11 21.75 -2.51
CA ILE A 24 3.94 22.66 -1.38
C ILE A 24 4.65 22.02 -0.18
N GLY A 25 5.77 22.61 0.22
CA GLY A 25 6.56 22.12 1.34
C GLY A 25 5.86 22.32 2.69
N PRO A 26 6.26 21.56 3.73
CA PRO A 26 5.62 21.61 5.05
C PRO A 26 5.97 22.87 5.87
N SER A 27 6.94 23.66 5.41
CA SER A 27 7.37 24.91 6.04
C SER A 27 7.03 26.09 5.15
N ARG A 28 6.91 27.29 5.74
CA ARG A 28 6.60 28.53 4.99
C ARG A 28 7.59 28.82 3.84
N LEU A 29 8.84 28.42 3.97
CA LEU A 29 9.87 28.55 2.91
C LEU A 29 9.59 27.64 1.70
N GLY A 30 8.74 26.63 1.88
CA GLY A 30 8.33 25.67 0.86
C GLY A 30 7.03 26.00 0.17
N HIS A 31 6.39 27.10 0.55
CA HIS A 31 5.15 27.53 -0.07
C HIS A 31 5.49 28.27 -1.36
N PRO A 32 5.08 27.75 -2.53
CA PRO A 32 5.38 28.40 -3.79
C PRO A 32 4.52 29.65 -3.96
N CYS A 33 5.09 30.67 -4.60
CA CYS A 33 4.46 31.96 -4.80
C CYS A 33 4.28 32.23 -6.29
N PHE A 34 3.08 32.64 -6.67
CA PHE A 34 2.70 32.98 -8.04
C PHE A 34 2.05 34.34 -8.09
N TYR A 35 2.05 34.96 -9.26
CA TYR A 35 1.20 36.10 -9.55
C TYR A 35 0.39 35.83 -10.82
N HIS A 36 -0.78 36.43 -10.89
CA HIS A 36 -1.66 36.32 -12.04
C HIS A 36 -1.61 37.59 -12.88
N GLN A 37 -1.66 37.44 -14.22
CA GLN A 37 -1.54 38.58 -15.14
C GLN A 37 -2.82 39.42 -15.25
N LYS A 38 -3.95 38.95 -14.71
CA LYS A 38 -5.22 39.70 -14.68
C LYS A 38 -5.77 39.74 -13.26
N ASP A 39 -6.74 40.60 -13.02
CA ASP A 39 -7.45 40.58 -11.76
C ASP A 39 -8.27 39.28 -11.62
N ILE A 40 -8.21 38.65 -10.44
CA ILE A 40 -9.05 37.49 -10.10
C ILE A 40 -10.13 37.95 -9.13
N LYS A 41 -11.39 37.78 -9.53
CA LYS A 41 -12.55 38.14 -8.71
C LYS A 41 -13.11 36.90 -8.00
N LEU A 42 -13.01 36.88 -6.68
CA LEU A 42 -13.49 35.81 -5.79
C LEU A 42 -14.61 36.35 -4.91
N GLY A 43 -15.84 36.32 -5.42
CA GLY A 43 -16.99 36.90 -4.73
C GLY A 43 -16.77 38.39 -4.41
N ASN A 44 -16.56 38.70 -3.13
CA ASN A 44 -16.29 40.05 -2.62
C ASN A 44 -14.80 40.39 -2.51
N PHE A 45 -13.90 39.43 -2.77
CA PHE A 45 -12.46 39.60 -2.70
C PHE A 45 -11.89 39.72 -4.12
N LEU A 46 -11.14 40.79 -4.38
CA LEU A 46 -10.47 41.02 -5.67
C LEU A 46 -8.97 40.89 -5.46
N ILE A 47 -8.32 40.01 -6.20
CA ILE A 47 -6.86 39.90 -6.29
C ILE A 47 -6.44 40.73 -7.50
N LYS A 48 -5.58 41.71 -7.30
CA LYS A 48 -5.10 42.57 -8.37
C LYS A 48 -4.03 41.87 -9.18
N GLN A 49 -3.94 42.22 -10.46
CA GLN A 49 -2.84 41.81 -11.33
C GLN A 49 -1.49 42.06 -10.65
N GLY A 50 -0.61 41.05 -10.71
CA GLY A 50 0.74 41.14 -10.17
C GLY A 50 0.87 40.97 -8.65
N GLU A 51 -0.24 40.77 -7.92
CA GLU A 51 -0.15 40.44 -6.49
C GLU A 51 0.43 39.05 -6.26
N GLN A 52 1.26 38.93 -5.22
CA GLN A 52 1.89 37.67 -4.83
C GLN A 52 0.90 36.79 -4.07
N ILE A 53 0.54 35.67 -4.70
CA ILE A 53 -0.33 34.62 -4.19
C ILE A 53 0.55 33.48 -3.69
N MET A 54 0.53 33.22 -2.38
CA MET A 54 1.21 32.10 -1.75
C MET A 54 0.28 30.90 -1.65
N LEU A 55 0.73 29.71 -2.07
CA LEU A 55 -0.05 28.46 -1.94
C LEU A 55 0.31 27.74 -0.65
N ASN A 56 -0.68 27.51 0.22
CA ASN A 56 -0.47 26.99 1.58
C ASN A 56 -0.82 25.50 1.72
N SER A 57 -1.97 25.08 1.21
CA SER A 57 -2.47 23.71 1.34
C SER A 57 -3.48 23.39 0.24
N VAL A 58 -3.78 22.10 0.10
CA VAL A 58 -4.82 21.58 -0.79
C VAL A 58 -5.87 20.91 0.08
N GLU A 59 -7.13 21.28 -0.12
CA GLU A 59 -8.26 20.84 0.70
C GLU A 59 -9.44 20.45 -0.20
N GLU A 60 -10.24 19.46 0.22
CA GLU A 60 -11.47 19.08 -0.47
C GLU A 60 -12.66 19.75 0.22
N ILE A 61 -13.41 20.58 -0.50
CA ILE A 61 -14.56 21.32 0.02
C ILE A 61 -15.75 21.00 -0.88
N ASN A 62 -16.81 20.42 -0.32
CA ASN A 62 -18.04 20.05 -1.04
C ASN A 62 -17.80 19.14 -2.27
N GLY A 63 -16.78 18.27 -2.23
CA GLY A 63 -16.42 17.36 -3.33
C GLY A 63 -15.59 18.01 -4.45
N GLU A 64 -15.23 19.29 -4.31
CA GLU A 64 -14.30 19.96 -5.22
C GLU A 64 -12.95 20.18 -4.53
N MET A 65 -11.88 19.95 -5.29
CA MET A 65 -10.51 20.19 -4.82
C MET A 65 -10.21 21.68 -4.91
N MET A 66 -9.83 22.27 -3.77
CA MET A 66 -9.54 23.68 -3.60
C MET A 66 -8.10 23.85 -3.11
N VAL A 67 -7.47 24.95 -3.52
CA VAL A 67 -6.16 25.38 -3.03
C VAL A 67 -6.36 26.52 -2.04
N ASN A 68 -5.83 26.35 -0.83
CA ASN A 68 -5.76 27.40 0.17
C ASN A 68 -4.61 28.33 -0.18
N CYS A 69 -4.94 29.59 -0.44
CA CYS A 69 -4.04 30.63 -0.88
C CYS A 69 -4.00 31.77 0.13
N GLY A 70 -2.88 32.49 0.18
CA GLY A 70 -2.74 33.71 0.96
C GLY A 70 -2.13 34.84 0.14
N VAL A 71 -2.60 36.06 0.36
CA VAL A 71 -1.97 37.30 -0.13
C VAL A 71 -1.70 38.19 1.08
N ILE A 72 -0.54 38.86 1.09
CA ILE A 72 -0.17 39.80 2.15
C ILE A 72 -0.46 41.22 1.66
N ARG A 73 -1.33 41.95 2.38
CA ARG A 73 -1.60 43.37 2.13
C ARG A 73 -1.46 44.14 3.44
N ASP A 74 -0.76 45.27 3.43
CA ASP A 74 -0.61 46.13 4.60
C ASP A 74 -0.16 45.39 5.88
N HIS A 75 0.75 44.40 5.73
CA HIS A 75 1.22 43.51 6.81
C HIS A 75 0.16 42.59 7.42
N GLN A 76 -0.99 42.40 6.75
CA GLN A 76 -2.04 41.46 7.11
C GLN A 76 -2.13 40.32 6.09
N ASN A 77 -2.31 39.10 6.59
CA ASN A 77 -2.50 37.92 5.75
C ASN A 77 -3.99 37.74 5.44
N HIS A 78 -4.33 37.80 4.16
CA HIS A 78 -5.67 37.49 3.67
C HIS A 78 -5.66 36.11 3.03
N SER A 79 -6.36 35.16 3.66
CA SER A 79 -6.50 33.79 3.13
C SER A 79 -7.79 33.66 2.32
N PHE A 80 -7.71 32.91 1.22
CA PHE A 80 -8.83 32.60 0.33
C PHE A 80 -8.60 31.24 -0.34
N THR A 81 -9.62 30.70 -1.00
CA THR A 81 -9.51 29.45 -1.74
C THR A 81 -9.69 29.64 -3.23
N LEU A 82 -8.91 28.91 -4.02
CA LEU A 82 -9.03 28.85 -5.48
C LEU A 82 -9.37 27.43 -5.93
N PRO A 83 -10.35 27.23 -6.81
CA PRO A 83 -10.64 25.91 -7.34
C PRO A 83 -9.54 25.45 -8.30
N PHE A 84 -9.36 24.13 -8.43
CA PHE A 84 -8.40 23.56 -9.38
C PHE A 84 -8.71 23.95 -10.83
N SER A 85 -10.00 24.15 -11.14
CA SER A 85 -10.51 24.62 -12.42
C SER A 85 -10.24 26.10 -12.70
N GLN A 86 -9.59 26.83 -11.79
CA GLN A 86 -9.22 28.22 -12.03
C GLN A 86 -8.19 28.29 -13.17
N GLU A 87 -8.66 28.79 -14.32
CA GLU A 87 -7.84 29.05 -15.50
C GLU A 87 -7.23 30.45 -15.44
N GLY A 88 -6.08 30.61 -16.07
CA GLY A 88 -5.37 31.88 -16.12
C GLY A 88 -3.85 31.72 -16.26
N GLU A 89 -3.16 32.78 -16.63
CA GLU A 89 -1.69 32.76 -16.71
C GLU A 89 -1.10 33.08 -15.34
N PHE A 90 -0.59 32.03 -14.68
CA PHE A 90 0.12 32.12 -13.41
C PHE A 90 1.62 32.05 -13.63
N TYR A 91 2.33 33.08 -13.19
CA TYR A 91 3.78 33.19 -13.29
C TYR A 91 4.43 33.01 -11.92
N GLU A 92 5.55 32.31 -11.87
CA GLU A 92 6.31 32.10 -10.63
C GLU A 92 6.93 33.43 -10.18
N CYS A 93 6.80 33.76 -8.90
CA CYS A 93 7.45 34.92 -8.31
C CYS A 93 8.97 34.69 -8.19
N GLU A 94 9.75 35.77 -8.31
CA GLU A 94 11.18 35.73 -8.02
C GLU A 94 11.41 35.36 -6.55
N ASP A 95 12.39 34.47 -6.32
CA ASP A 95 12.72 33.98 -4.99
C ASP A 95 14.12 34.48 -4.60
N GLU A 96 14.15 35.37 -3.60
CA GLU A 96 15.38 35.98 -3.09
C GLU A 96 16.17 35.05 -2.16
N HIS A 97 15.61 33.89 -1.80
CA HIS A 97 16.26 32.95 -0.90
C HIS A 97 17.38 32.15 -1.60
N ILE A 98 18.32 31.72 -0.76
CA ILE A 98 19.45 30.90 -1.17
C ILE A 98 19.21 29.48 -0.65
N TYR A 99 19.35 28.50 -1.54
CA TYR A 99 19.09 27.10 -1.29
C TYR A 99 20.32 26.23 -1.56
N THR A 100 20.42 25.12 -0.85
CA THR A 100 21.32 24.03 -1.22
C THR A 100 20.77 23.24 -2.42
N LEU A 101 21.63 22.54 -3.15
CA LEU A 101 21.19 21.68 -4.27
C LEU A 101 20.22 20.58 -3.79
N LYS A 102 20.43 20.04 -2.58
CA LYS A 102 19.55 19.03 -1.99
C LYS A 102 18.14 19.58 -1.82
N GLU A 103 18.01 20.78 -1.26
CA GLU A 103 16.71 21.45 -1.12
C GLU A 103 16.08 21.71 -2.48
N ILE A 104 16.86 22.17 -3.46
CA ILE A 104 16.30 22.42 -4.79
C ILE A 104 15.71 21.14 -5.38
N VAL A 105 16.45 20.03 -5.33
CA VAL A 105 16.04 18.73 -5.87
C VAL A 105 14.82 18.14 -5.15
N GLU A 106 14.75 18.28 -3.83
CA GLU A 106 13.67 17.67 -3.03
C GLU A 106 12.31 18.36 -3.21
N TRP A 107 12.26 19.68 -3.40
CA TRP A 107 10.99 20.44 -3.32
C TRP A 107 10.85 21.63 -4.27
N LYS A 108 11.91 22.09 -4.97
CA LYS A 108 11.85 23.30 -5.81
C LYS A 108 11.97 23.05 -7.32
N ILE A 109 12.25 21.83 -7.78
CA ILE A 109 12.21 21.47 -9.21
C ILE A 109 10.76 21.05 -9.58
N PRO A 110 10.06 21.78 -10.47
CA PRO A 110 8.73 21.37 -10.92
C PRO A 110 8.82 20.06 -11.71
N LYS A 111 7.85 19.17 -11.50
CA LYS A 111 7.75 17.91 -12.27
C LYS A 111 7.58 18.26 -13.75
N ASN A 112 8.39 17.64 -14.61
CA ASN A 112 8.41 17.83 -16.06
C ASN A 112 8.92 19.18 -16.58
N ARG A 113 9.43 20.08 -15.73
CA ARG A 113 10.13 21.30 -16.17
C ARG A 113 11.60 21.28 -15.75
N THR A 114 12.40 22.13 -16.38
CA THR A 114 13.79 22.39 -15.97
C THR A 114 13.83 23.53 -14.98
N ARG A 115 14.74 23.47 -14.00
CA ARG A 115 14.95 24.53 -13.03
C ARG A 115 16.28 25.23 -13.27
N THR A 116 16.24 26.53 -13.53
CA THR A 116 17.46 27.33 -13.65
C THR A 116 17.88 27.86 -12.27
N VAL A 117 19.16 27.69 -11.94
CA VAL A 117 19.73 28.18 -10.68
C VAL A 117 21.04 28.92 -10.91
N LYS A 118 21.30 29.96 -10.11
CA LYS A 118 22.54 30.73 -10.12
C LYS A 118 23.35 30.41 -8.87
N LEU A 119 24.63 30.13 -9.04
CA LEU A 119 25.54 29.91 -7.92
C LEU A 119 25.80 31.26 -7.21
N THR A 120 25.61 31.31 -5.89
CA THR A 120 25.71 32.58 -5.13
C THR A 120 26.93 32.69 -4.23
N ASP A 121 27.55 31.59 -3.81
CA ASP A 121 28.67 31.64 -2.85
C ASP A 121 29.96 30.97 -3.35
N PHE A 122 31.03 31.77 -3.35
CA PHE A 122 32.42 31.40 -3.63
C PHE A 122 33.17 31.19 -2.31
N SER A 123 33.00 30.06 -1.65
CA SER A 123 34.00 29.66 -0.65
C SER A 123 35.29 29.34 -1.38
N ILE A 124 36.34 30.13 -1.11
CA ILE A 124 37.64 30.23 -1.80
C ILE A 124 38.51 28.98 -1.53
N LYS A 125 38.01 27.80 -1.87
CA LYS A 125 38.81 26.58 -1.96
C LYS A 125 38.50 25.92 -3.29
N TRP A 126 39.14 26.47 -4.32
CA TRP A 126 39.22 25.85 -5.64
C TRP A 126 40.16 24.64 -5.54
N ASP A 127 39.72 23.61 -4.85
CA ASP A 127 40.44 22.35 -4.77
C ASP A 127 40.19 21.58 -6.07
N SER A 128 41.09 20.66 -6.42
CA SER A 128 41.05 19.86 -7.66
C SER A 128 39.79 18.99 -7.84
N THR A 129 38.89 18.99 -6.84
CA THR A 129 37.60 18.28 -6.79
C THR A 129 36.38 19.15 -7.12
N ASN A 130 36.53 20.43 -7.45
CA ASN A 130 35.39 21.26 -7.87
C ASN A 130 34.94 20.89 -9.31
N PRO A 131 33.68 20.44 -9.53
CA PRO A 131 33.20 20.02 -10.86
C PRO A 131 32.96 21.19 -11.83
N PHE A 132 33.03 22.44 -11.36
CA PHE A 132 32.81 23.61 -12.21
C PHE A 132 34.11 24.09 -12.87
N PRO A 133 34.05 24.76 -14.03
CA PRO A 133 35.22 25.45 -14.61
C PRO A 133 35.66 26.64 -13.77
N LYS A 134 36.97 26.91 -13.71
CA LYS A 134 37.53 28.04 -12.96
C LYS A 134 36.95 29.36 -13.48
N GLY A 135 36.26 30.11 -12.61
CA GLY A 135 35.58 31.35 -13.00
C GLY A 135 34.16 31.17 -13.55
N PHE A 136 33.47 30.08 -13.23
CA PHE A 136 32.06 29.90 -13.58
C PHE A 136 31.16 30.87 -12.77
N TYR A 137 30.66 31.92 -13.43
CA TYR A 137 29.62 32.84 -12.93
C TYR A 137 28.25 32.57 -13.58
N GLY A 138 28.09 31.38 -14.18
CA GLY A 138 26.95 31.04 -15.03
C GLY A 138 25.72 30.55 -14.27
N SER A 139 24.62 30.44 -15.00
CA SER A 139 23.43 29.73 -14.52
C SER A 139 23.53 28.24 -14.87
N LEU A 140 23.06 27.38 -13.97
CA LEU A 140 22.91 25.95 -14.20
C LEU A 140 21.45 25.64 -14.52
N ILE A 141 21.23 24.75 -15.49
CA ILE A 141 19.90 24.24 -15.81
C ILE A 141 19.82 22.82 -15.25
N LEU A 142 19.05 22.67 -14.17
CA LEU A 142 18.77 21.38 -13.56
C LEU A 142 17.60 20.74 -14.29
N LYS A 143 17.85 19.62 -14.97
CA LYS A 143 16.82 18.81 -15.61
C LYS A 143 16.60 17.55 -14.77
N PRO A 144 15.41 17.36 -14.17
CA PRO A 144 15.15 16.14 -13.42
C PRO A 144 15.16 14.95 -14.38
N VAL A 145 16.02 13.96 -14.10
CA VAL A 145 16.03 12.66 -14.77
C VAL A 145 15.50 11.65 -13.76
N TYR A 146 14.25 11.24 -13.94
CA TYR A 146 13.64 10.24 -13.09
C TYR A 146 14.02 8.85 -13.60
N GLU A 147 14.90 8.17 -12.88
CA GLU A 147 15.13 6.75 -13.08
C GLU A 147 14.04 5.97 -12.34
N ILE A 148 13.18 5.29 -13.10
CA ILE A 148 12.22 4.36 -12.52
C ILE A 148 12.92 3.01 -12.44
N GLN A 149 13.43 2.68 -11.26
CA GLN A 149 13.91 1.33 -10.99
C GLN A 149 12.71 0.41 -10.83
N VAL A 150 12.48 -0.37 -11.87
CA VAL A 150 11.54 -1.48 -11.85
C VAL A 150 12.27 -2.66 -11.24
N ASN A 151 12.17 -2.80 -9.92
CA ASN A 151 12.66 -3.99 -9.27
C ASN A 151 11.68 -5.12 -9.53
N VAL A 152 12.05 -6.02 -10.44
CA VAL A 152 11.51 -7.38 -10.43
C VAL A 152 12.14 -8.05 -9.21
N LEU A 153 11.36 -8.28 -8.16
CA LEU A 153 11.80 -8.98 -6.97
C LEU A 153 12.43 -10.33 -7.36
N LYS A 154 13.78 -10.37 -7.40
CA LYS A 154 14.56 -11.58 -7.12
C LYS A 154 14.88 -11.56 -5.63
N GLU A 155 13.87 -11.75 -4.80
CA GLU A 155 14.15 -12.11 -3.42
C GLU A 155 14.75 -13.51 -3.40
N ARG A 156 15.91 -13.63 -2.75
CA ARG A 156 16.59 -14.89 -2.43
C ARG A 156 15.85 -15.66 -1.32
N THR A 157 14.53 -15.64 -1.36
CA THR A 157 13.65 -16.36 -0.45
C THR A 157 12.61 -17.07 -1.31
N LYS A 158 12.62 -18.39 -1.20
CA LYS A 158 11.96 -19.35 -2.09
C LYS A 158 10.44 -19.08 -2.18
N GLY A 159 9.97 -18.66 -3.35
CA GLY A 159 8.55 -18.62 -3.70
C GLY A 159 8.26 -17.65 -4.85
N LEU A 160 8.20 -18.15 -6.09
CA LEU A 160 7.88 -17.39 -7.31
C LEU A 160 6.88 -18.18 -8.15
N ILE A 161 5.94 -17.52 -8.85
CA ILE A 161 5.46 -17.72 -10.26
C ILE A 161 4.10 -16.97 -10.49
N ILE A 162 3.59 -16.79 -11.73
CA ILE A 162 3.58 -15.63 -12.68
C ILE A 162 2.38 -15.79 -13.67
N HIS A 163 1.78 -14.64 -14.07
CA HIS A 163 0.63 -14.25 -14.96
C HIS A 163 0.31 -15.01 -16.29
N PRO A 164 -0.97 -15.00 -16.77
CA PRO A 164 -1.48 -14.00 -17.76
C PRO A 164 -2.92 -13.49 -17.49
N LYS A 165 -3.49 -12.72 -18.44
CA LYS A 165 -4.86 -12.16 -18.40
C LYS A 165 -5.89 -13.27 -18.18
N ASP A 166 -6.87 -12.94 -17.34
CA ASP A 166 -7.85 -13.84 -16.74
C ASP A 166 -7.20 -14.96 -15.92
N LEU A 167 -7.15 -14.71 -14.61
CA LEU A 167 -7.24 -15.76 -13.59
C LEU A 167 -6.06 -16.74 -13.55
N ASP A 168 -5.07 -16.40 -12.73
CA ASP A 168 -3.80 -17.11 -12.70
C ASP A 168 -3.62 -17.87 -11.38
N LEU A 169 -3.88 -19.18 -11.40
CA LEU A 169 -3.81 -20.08 -10.24
C LEU A 169 -2.59 -20.98 -10.34
N THR A 170 -1.39 -20.41 -10.29
CA THR A 170 -0.18 -21.21 -10.47
C THR A 170 0.17 -22.02 -9.21
N SER A 171 0.13 -23.36 -9.31
CA SER A 171 0.81 -24.24 -8.35
C SER A 171 2.30 -24.25 -8.61
N CYS A 172 3.11 -23.64 -7.74
CA CYS A 172 4.56 -23.67 -7.86
C CYS A 172 5.11 -25.08 -7.51
N HIS A 173 5.29 -25.92 -8.51
CA HIS A 173 6.33 -26.96 -8.50
C HIS A 173 7.33 -26.71 -9.62
N ARG A 174 8.58 -27.10 -9.35
CA ARG A 174 9.78 -26.98 -10.17
C ARG A 174 9.51 -26.94 -11.68
N LEU A 175 10.16 -25.95 -12.32
CA LEU A 175 10.61 -25.90 -13.72
C LEU A 175 9.57 -26.34 -14.75
N ASP A 176 9.01 -25.33 -15.43
CA ASP A 176 8.81 -25.25 -16.89
C ASP A 176 7.64 -24.32 -17.14
N PHE A 177 7.90 -23.02 -17.29
CA PHE A 177 6.82 -22.05 -17.51
C PHE A 177 7.16 -20.99 -18.54
N ASN A 178 6.33 -21.02 -19.58
CA ASN A 178 6.05 -19.99 -20.56
C ASN A 178 4.67 -19.43 -20.17
N PRO A 179 4.53 -18.20 -19.59
CA PRO A 179 3.65 -17.19 -20.21
C PRO A 179 3.96 -15.72 -19.82
N SER A 180 3.07 -14.82 -20.26
CA SER A 180 3.16 -13.37 -20.36
C SER A 180 2.52 -12.57 -19.19
N CYS A 181 3.31 -11.88 -18.33
CA CYS A 181 3.21 -10.44 -17.97
C CYS A 181 4.41 -10.01 -17.07
N VAL A 182 5.00 -8.83 -17.31
CA VAL A 182 6.02 -8.25 -16.40
C VAL A 182 5.35 -7.54 -15.24
N ARG A 183 5.70 -7.96 -14.01
CA ARG A 183 5.38 -7.24 -12.78
C ARG A 183 6.37 -6.10 -12.60
N VAL A 184 5.85 -4.91 -12.44
CA VAL A 184 6.61 -3.69 -12.22
C VAL A 184 6.27 -3.19 -10.82
N GLN A 185 7.03 -3.63 -9.81
CA GLN A 185 6.81 -3.16 -8.43
C GLN A 185 7.41 -1.76 -8.30
N LEU A 186 6.53 -0.77 -8.21
CA LEU A 186 6.88 0.64 -8.32
C LEU A 186 6.68 1.32 -6.99
N TYR A 187 7.78 1.48 -6.25
CA TYR A 187 7.77 2.16 -4.96
C TYR A 187 7.51 3.68 -5.08
N SER A 188 7.59 4.27 -6.29
CA SER A 188 7.66 5.73 -6.43
C SER A 188 6.80 6.34 -7.55
N ILE A 189 5.73 5.66 -8.03
CA ILE A 189 4.81 6.24 -9.03
C ILE A 189 3.49 6.67 -8.38
N ARG A 190 3.52 7.77 -7.62
CA ARG A 190 2.29 8.50 -7.27
C ARG A 190 1.92 9.58 -8.30
N PHE A 191 2.82 9.94 -9.23
CA PHE A 191 2.67 11.17 -10.04
C PHE A 191 3.03 11.04 -11.53
N LEU A 192 3.00 9.83 -12.13
CA LEU A 192 3.07 9.79 -13.60
C LEU A 192 1.77 10.30 -14.19
N MET A 193 1.86 11.29 -15.08
CA MET A 193 0.78 11.62 -16.00
C MET A 193 0.72 10.53 -17.06
N PHE A 194 -0.49 10.08 -17.37
CA PHE A 194 -0.75 9.00 -18.31
C PHE A 194 -1.48 9.58 -19.54
N PRO A 195 -1.16 9.16 -20.78
CA PRO A 195 -0.09 8.21 -21.14
C PRO A 195 1.32 8.82 -21.02
N ALA A 196 2.33 7.98 -20.74
CA ALA A 196 3.72 8.40 -20.63
C ALA A 196 4.65 7.55 -21.50
N GLU A 197 5.34 8.19 -22.44
CA GLU A 197 6.42 7.57 -23.20
C GLU A 197 7.68 7.45 -22.35
N ARG A 198 8.28 6.25 -22.29
CA ARG A 198 9.49 5.99 -21.50
C ARG A 198 10.43 5.06 -22.25
N LYS A 199 11.73 5.35 -22.16
CA LYS A 199 12.77 4.49 -22.72
C LYS A 199 13.19 3.45 -21.69
N VAL A 200 13.20 2.19 -22.09
CA VAL A 200 13.69 1.07 -21.27
C VAL A 200 15.21 1.20 -21.16
N LEU A 201 15.74 1.43 -19.96
CA LEU A 201 17.18 1.59 -19.73
C LEU A 201 17.89 0.25 -19.56
N ASN A 202 17.39 -0.59 -18.65
CA ASN A 202 17.94 -1.93 -18.37
C ASN A 202 16.79 -2.91 -18.07
N CYS A 203 16.94 -4.17 -18.46
CA CYS A 203 15.97 -5.23 -18.18
C CYS A 203 16.67 -6.50 -17.67
N ALA A 204 16.37 -6.89 -16.43
CA ALA A 204 16.82 -8.15 -15.83
C ALA A 204 15.67 -9.18 -15.85
N LEU A 205 15.17 -9.53 -17.04
CA LEU A 205 14.12 -10.53 -17.19
C LEU A 205 14.72 -11.93 -17.23
N SER A 206 14.32 -12.83 -16.33
CA SER A 206 14.60 -14.26 -16.49
C SER A 206 13.63 -14.84 -17.51
N GLU A 207 14.17 -15.33 -18.63
CA GLU A 207 13.67 -16.37 -19.56
C GLU A 207 12.21 -16.38 -20.03
N SER A 208 11.34 -15.43 -19.65
CA SER A 208 10.02 -15.30 -20.28
C SER A 208 10.18 -14.66 -21.67
N LEU A 209 10.08 -15.50 -22.70
CA LEU A 209 10.26 -15.13 -24.11
C LEU A 209 9.33 -14.01 -24.58
N GLN A 210 8.20 -13.80 -23.93
CA GLN A 210 7.12 -12.93 -24.41
C GLN A 210 7.37 -11.43 -24.16
N PHE A 211 8.24 -11.06 -23.21
CA PHE A 211 8.59 -9.64 -22.95
C PHE A 211 9.91 -9.19 -23.53
N LYS A 212 10.72 -10.15 -24.01
CA LYS A 212 11.94 -9.81 -24.73
C LYS A 212 11.68 -8.93 -25.93
N ASN A 213 10.47 -8.90 -26.49
CA ASN A 213 10.15 -8.05 -27.63
C ASN A 213 9.76 -6.61 -27.23
N ILE A 214 9.06 -6.43 -26.11
CA ILE A 214 8.54 -5.11 -25.68
C ILE A 214 9.56 -4.40 -24.79
N LEU A 215 10.17 -5.12 -23.84
CA LEU A 215 11.06 -4.57 -22.82
C LEU A 215 12.52 -4.85 -23.14
N GLN A 216 12.98 -4.31 -24.27
CA GLN A 216 14.41 -4.32 -24.63
C GLN A 216 15.08 -3.02 -24.20
N PRO A 217 16.32 -3.07 -23.67
CA PRO A 217 17.13 -1.88 -23.49
C PRO A 217 17.15 -1.05 -24.77
N GLY A 218 16.80 0.23 -24.66
CA GLY A 218 16.76 1.16 -25.77
C GLY A 218 15.38 1.37 -26.42
N LYS A 219 14.40 0.49 -26.20
CA LYS A 219 13.04 0.66 -26.76
C LYS A 219 12.25 1.70 -25.98
N THR A 220 11.45 2.48 -26.71
CA THR A 220 10.42 3.34 -26.12
C THR A 220 9.16 2.50 -25.91
N ILE A 221 8.54 2.65 -24.74
CA ILE A 221 7.24 2.07 -24.41
C ILE A 221 6.29 3.18 -24.00
N VAL A 222 5.01 3.02 -24.32
CA VAL A 222 3.96 3.92 -23.84
C VAL A 222 3.29 3.29 -22.64
N ILE A 223 3.39 3.93 -21.48
CA ILE A 223 2.65 3.54 -20.29
C ILE A 223 1.28 4.23 -20.34
N HIS A 224 0.23 3.45 -20.59
CA HIS A 224 -1.12 3.99 -20.79
C HIS A 224 -1.83 4.31 -19.51
N LYS A 225 -1.77 3.42 -18.51
CA LYS A 225 -2.47 3.57 -17.22
C LYS A 225 -1.79 2.72 -16.15
N LYS A 226 -1.95 3.13 -14.88
CA LYS A 226 -1.68 2.31 -13.70
C LYS A 226 -2.98 1.69 -13.22
N TYR A 227 -2.94 0.38 -12.96
CA TYR A 227 -4.04 -0.36 -12.38
C TYR A 227 -3.61 -0.94 -11.03
N GLN A 228 -4.60 -1.21 -10.20
CA GLN A 228 -4.45 -1.96 -8.96
C GLN A 228 -5.37 -3.16 -9.01
N ALA A 229 -4.85 -4.34 -8.69
CA ALA A 229 -5.63 -5.56 -8.52
C ALA A 229 -5.53 -6.03 -7.08
N SER A 230 -6.69 -6.25 -6.46
CA SER A 230 -6.77 -6.93 -5.17
C SER A 230 -6.75 -8.44 -5.39
N ARG A 231 -5.88 -9.11 -4.65
CA ARG A 231 -5.63 -10.55 -4.70
C ARG A 231 -5.49 -11.08 -3.29
N ILE A 232 -5.58 -12.39 -3.13
CA ILE A 232 -5.50 -13.06 -1.84
C ILE A 232 -4.37 -14.08 -1.91
N LEU A 233 -3.41 -13.95 -1.00
CA LEU A 233 -2.37 -14.94 -0.80
C LEU A 233 -2.98 -16.15 -0.11
N ALA A 234 -2.77 -17.33 -0.69
CA ALA A 234 -3.22 -18.59 -0.13
C ALA A 234 -2.09 -19.62 -0.12
N SER A 235 -2.05 -20.49 0.88
CA SER A 235 -1.15 -21.62 0.93
C SER A 235 -1.91 -22.95 0.94
N GLU A 236 -1.31 -23.98 0.36
CA GLU A 236 -1.87 -25.32 0.36
C GLU A 236 -1.75 -25.96 1.75
N ILE A 237 -2.87 -26.48 2.28
CA ILE A 237 -2.92 -27.25 3.53
C ILE A 237 -2.55 -28.70 3.20
N ARG A 238 -1.26 -29.02 3.22
CA ARG A 238 -0.70 -30.37 3.09
C ARG A 238 0.39 -30.63 4.13
N SER A 239 0.52 -31.89 4.53
CA SER A 239 1.51 -32.39 5.49
C SER A 239 2.93 -32.50 4.91
N ASN A 240 3.05 -32.67 3.58
CA ASN A 240 4.33 -32.87 2.91
C ASN A 240 4.89 -31.58 2.30
N PHE A 241 6.18 -31.35 2.50
CA PHE A 241 6.93 -30.21 1.98
C PHE A 241 7.33 -30.43 0.50
N PRO A 242 7.34 -29.40 -0.37
CA PRO A 242 7.10 -27.98 -0.11
C PRO A 242 5.62 -27.55 -0.28
N LYS A 243 5.18 -26.61 0.57
CA LYS A 243 3.86 -25.97 0.48
C LYS A 243 3.77 -25.16 -0.82
N ARG A 244 2.70 -25.36 -1.58
CA ARG A 244 2.36 -24.50 -2.73
C ARG A 244 1.71 -23.22 -2.22
N HIS A 245 2.04 -22.11 -2.84
CA HIS A 245 1.39 -20.82 -2.60
C HIS A 245 0.65 -20.39 -3.87
N PHE A 246 -0.45 -19.67 -3.69
CA PHE A 246 -1.33 -19.22 -4.74
C PHE A 246 -1.67 -17.74 -4.53
N LEU A 247 -1.80 -17.00 -5.62
CA LEU A 247 -2.35 -15.65 -5.63
C LEU A 247 -3.72 -15.70 -6.28
N ILE A 248 -4.76 -15.68 -5.46
CA ILE A 248 -6.15 -15.81 -5.91
C ILE A 248 -6.69 -14.42 -6.20
N PRO A 249 -7.01 -14.07 -7.46
CA PRO A 249 -7.63 -12.80 -7.76
C PRO A 249 -9.07 -12.75 -7.24
N THR A 250 -9.50 -11.55 -6.83
CA THR A 250 -10.87 -11.30 -6.35
C THR A 250 -11.95 -11.57 -7.39
N SER A 251 -11.58 -11.62 -8.68
CA SER A 251 -12.45 -11.97 -9.80
C SER A 251 -12.68 -13.47 -9.99
N TYR A 252 -12.05 -14.33 -9.19
CA TYR A 252 -12.24 -15.79 -9.23
C TYR A 252 -13.69 -16.16 -8.89
N LYS A 253 -14.36 -16.87 -9.79
CA LYS A 253 -15.79 -17.23 -9.73
C LYS A 253 -16.03 -18.59 -9.11
N GLY A 254 -14.99 -19.37 -8.85
CA GLY A 254 -15.12 -20.62 -8.09
C GLY A 254 -15.63 -20.36 -6.67
N LYS A 255 -16.30 -21.37 -6.11
CA LYS A 255 -16.97 -21.26 -4.80
C LYS A 255 -16.24 -22.05 -3.74
N PHE A 256 -16.05 -21.46 -2.58
CA PHE A 256 -15.34 -22.04 -1.44
C PHE A 256 -16.29 -22.53 -0.36
N LYS A 257 -15.90 -23.61 0.31
CA LYS A 257 -16.47 -24.06 1.59
C LYS A 257 -15.44 -23.88 2.68
N ARG A 258 -15.88 -23.46 3.86
CA ARG A 258 -15.01 -23.32 5.03
C ARG A 258 -14.49 -24.69 5.47
N ARG A 259 -13.28 -24.70 6.04
CA ARG A 259 -12.64 -25.88 6.63
C ARG A 259 -12.24 -25.55 8.07
N PRO A 260 -12.34 -26.53 8.99
CA PRO A 260 -11.93 -26.31 10.37
C PRO A 260 -10.49 -25.81 10.46
N ARG A 261 -10.26 -24.86 11.36
CA ARG A 261 -8.93 -24.46 11.82
C ARG A 261 -8.53 -25.27 13.05
N GLU A 262 -7.23 -25.48 13.19
CA GLU A 262 -6.62 -26.10 14.36
C GLU A 262 -5.83 -25.02 15.11
N PHE A 263 -6.04 -24.95 16.42
CA PHE A 263 -5.45 -23.96 17.30
C PHE A 263 -4.73 -24.69 18.44
N PRO A 264 -3.39 -24.71 18.46
CA PRO A 264 -2.65 -25.40 19.52
C PRO A 264 -2.97 -24.88 20.92
N THR A 265 -3.12 -23.56 21.08
CA THR A 265 -3.26 -22.89 22.37
C THR A 265 -4.52 -22.04 22.48
N ALA A 266 -4.90 -21.69 23.71
CA ALA A 266 -5.97 -20.71 23.97
C ALA A 266 -5.60 -19.30 23.47
N TYR A 267 -4.31 -18.95 23.44
CA TYR A 267 -3.83 -17.72 22.82
C TYR A 267 -4.13 -17.66 21.31
N ASP A 268 -3.99 -18.78 20.59
CA ASP A 268 -4.35 -18.83 19.16
C ASP A 268 -5.85 -18.57 18.93
N LEU A 269 -6.71 -18.96 19.88
CA LEU A 269 -8.15 -18.67 19.83
C LEU A 269 -8.46 -17.18 19.99
N GLU A 270 -7.72 -16.50 20.87
CA GLU A 270 -7.83 -15.05 21.06
C GLU A 270 -7.50 -14.31 19.76
N ILE A 271 -6.40 -14.68 19.10
CA ILE A 271 -6.00 -14.07 17.82
C ILE A 271 -7.02 -14.35 16.72
N ALA A 272 -7.57 -15.56 16.69
CA ALA A 272 -8.48 -16.00 15.64
C ALA A 272 -9.93 -15.50 15.81
N LYS A 273 -10.27 -14.93 16.97
CA LYS A 273 -11.59 -14.38 17.23
C LYS A 273 -11.85 -13.17 16.33
N SER A 274 -13.12 -13.04 15.90
CA SER A 274 -13.64 -11.83 15.26
C SER A 274 -14.76 -11.21 16.11
N GLU A 275 -14.98 -9.91 15.99
CA GLU A 275 -16.17 -9.26 16.56
C GLU A 275 -17.46 -9.67 15.83
N LYS A 276 -17.35 -10.10 14.56
CA LYS A 276 -18.50 -10.39 13.70
C LYS A 276 -19.04 -11.82 13.86
N GLU A 277 -18.21 -12.76 14.33
CA GLU A 277 -18.56 -14.18 14.43
C GLU A 277 -18.04 -14.76 15.75
N SER A 278 -18.90 -15.52 16.44
CA SER A 278 -18.53 -16.32 17.60
C SER A 278 -17.75 -17.56 17.18
N LEU A 279 -16.51 -17.69 17.65
CA LEU A 279 -15.66 -18.84 17.36
C LEU A 279 -16.08 -20.03 18.24
N HIS A 280 -16.61 -21.09 17.62
CA HIS A 280 -16.95 -22.35 18.28
C HIS A 280 -15.83 -23.36 18.05
N VAL A 281 -15.25 -23.90 19.12
CA VAL A 281 -14.20 -24.92 19.06
C VAL A 281 -14.47 -26.15 19.94
N VAL A 282 -13.83 -27.27 19.62
CA VAL A 282 -13.77 -28.48 20.45
C VAL A 282 -12.35 -28.70 20.93
N ALA A 283 -12.17 -28.96 22.23
CA ALA A 283 -10.87 -29.34 22.79
C ALA A 283 -10.49 -30.78 22.42
N THR A 284 -9.24 -30.98 22.01
CA THR A 284 -8.69 -32.29 21.62
C THR A 284 -7.68 -32.82 22.64
N LYS A 285 -7.21 -31.96 23.55
CA LYS A 285 -6.37 -32.34 24.69
C LYS A 285 -7.05 -31.94 25.99
N ALA A 286 -6.87 -32.77 27.01
CA ALA A 286 -7.28 -32.43 28.36
C ALA A 286 -6.24 -31.50 29.00
N PHE A 287 -6.72 -30.57 29.82
CA PHE A 287 -5.88 -29.70 30.63
C PHE A 287 -6.48 -29.55 32.02
N HIS A 288 -5.61 -29.77 33.02
CA HIS A 288 -5.96 -29.59 34.42
C HIS A 288 -5.25 -28.33 34.92
N PRO A 289 -6.00 -27.29 35.29
CA PRO A 289 -5.40 -26.05 35.75
C PRO A 289 -4.69 -26.26 37.09
N PRO A 290 -3.59 -25.53 37.33
CA PRO A 290 -2.90 -25.53 38.62
C PRO A 290 -3.64 -24.70 39.70
N TYR A 291 -4.63 -23.89 39.32
CA TYR A 291 -5.36 -22.97 40.20
C TYR A 291 -6.88 -23.23 40.10
N GLU A 292 -7.59 -23.16 41.23
CA GLU A 292 -9.04 -23.46 41.31
C GLU A 292 -9.91 -22.43 40.58
N GLU A 293 -9.42 -21.20 40.40
CA GLU A 293 -10.13 -20.13 39.70
C GLU A 293 -10.18 -20.33 38.16
N LEU A 294 -9.42 -21.30 37.64
CA LEU A 294 -9.35 -21.63 36.21
C LEU A 294 -10.17 -22.88 35.92
N SER A 295 -10.71 -22.97 34.69
CA SER A 295 -11.56 -24.09 34.30
C SER A 295 -10.74 -25.28 33.79
N SER A 296 -11.14 -26.49 34.20
CA SER A 296 -10.61 -27.73 33.63
C SER A 296 -11.22 -28.00 32.26
N VAL A 297 -10.40 -28.56 31.37
CA VAL A 297 -10.80 -28.91 30.01
C VAL A 297 -10.59 -30.40 29.80
N SER A 298 -11.63 -31.07 29.32
CA SER A 298 -11.60 -32.46 28.91
C SER A 298 -11.64 -32.59 27.39
N VAL A 299 -11.13 -33.71 26.88
CA VAL A 299 -11.21 -34.02 25.44
C VAL A 299 -12.68 -34.13 25.03
N GLY A 300 -13.07 -33.41 23.97
CA GLY A 300 -14.43 -33.36 23.45
C GLY A 300 -15.30 -32.23 24.03
N ASP A 301 -14.78 -31.46 24.99
CA ASP A 301 -15.47 -30.26 25.49
C ASP A 301 -15.60 -29.22 24.37
N GLN A 302 -16.77 -28.60 24.27
CA GLN A 302 -17.09 -27.58 23.27
C GLN A 302 -17.14 -26.20 23.93
N PHE A 303 -16.56 -25.21 23.27
CA PHE A 303 -16.46 -23.85 23.80
C PHE A 303 -16.88 -22.81 22.74
N LEU A 304 -17.61 -21.79 23.18
CA LEU A 304 -17.80 -20.53 22.46
C LEU A 304 -16.85 -19.48 23.04
N VAL A 305 -15.99 -18.93 22.19
CA VAL A 305 -14.95 -17.97 22.60
C VAL A 305 -15.53 -16.56 22.66
N HIS A 306 -15.41 -15.91 23.83
CA HIS A 306 -15.88 -14.54 24.07
C HIS A 306 -14.73 -13.55 24.09
N HIS A 307 -14.15 -13.19 25.22
CA HIS A 307 -13.14 -12.12 25.27
C HIS A 307 -12.00 -12.50 26.20
N SER A 308 -10.84 -11.89 26.00
CA SER A 308 -9.75 -12.00 26.96
C SER A 308 -9.97 -11.04 28.13
N GLN A 309 -9.62 -11.50 29.32
CA GLN A 309 -9.65 -10.72 30.55
C GLN A 309 -8.51 -11.15 31.47
N THR A 310 -8.24 -10.36 32.51
CA THR A 310 -7.24 -10.69 33.52
C THR A 310 -7.92 -11.16 34.80
N THR A 311 -7.44 -12.26 35.37
CA THR A 311 -7.94 -12.80 36.64
C THR A 311 -6.78 -12.93 37.64
N GLU A 312 -7.03 -12.66 38.91
CA GLU A 312 -6.07 -12.94 39.99
C GLU A 312 -6.14 -14.42 40.38
N VAL A 313 -5.01 -15.10 40.36
CA VAL A 313 -4.85 -16.48 40.86
C VAL A 313 -3.89 -16.52 42.05
N LEU A 314 -4.17 -17.40 43.01
CA LEU A 314 -3.31 -17.63 44.17
C LEU A 314 -2.21 -18.63 43.84
N CYS A 315 -0.97 -18.15 43.68
CA CYS A 315 0.21 -18.99 43.45
C CYS A 315 1.09 -18.95 44.69
N GLU A 316 1.20 -20.06 45.43
CA GLU A 316 2.07 -20.18 46.62
C GLU A 316 1.81 -19.10 47.69
N GLY A 317 0.55 -18.65 47.82
CA GLY A 317 0.16 -17.58 48.75
C GLY A 317 0.36 -16.15 48.23
N ILE A 318 0.91 -15.98 47.02
CA ILE A 318 1.05 -14.68 46.35
C ILE A 318 -0.01 -14.56 45.27
N LYS A 319 -0.77 -13.46 45.29
CA LYS A 319 -1.71 -13.10 44.21
C LYS A 319 -0.93 -12.76 42.94
N LYS A 320 -1.14 -13.52 41.87
CA LYS A 320 -0.59 -13.23 40.54
C LYS A 320 -1.71 -12.94 39.56
N VAL A 321 -1.52 -11.95 38.69
CA VAL A 321 -2.46 -11.63 37.62
C VAL A 321 -2.14 -12.50 36.41
N VAL A 322 -3.13 -13.21 35.89
CA VAL A 322 -3.01 -14.10 34.72
C VAL A 322 -4.01 -13.70 33.65
N ASN A 323 -3.57 -13.71 32.39
CA ASN A 323 -4.45 -13.50 31.24
C ASN A 323 -5.23 -14.78 30.95
N VAL A 324 -6.55 -14.66 30.90
CA VAL A 324 -7.49 -15.75 30.65
C VAL A 324 -8.45 -15.39 29.52
N LEU A 325 -8.88 -16.41 28.78
CA LEU A 325 -9.89 -16.34 27.75
C LEU A 325 -11.23 -16.76 28.37
N ALA A 326 -12.16 -15.81 28.48
CA ALA A 326 -13.53 -16.08 28.87
C ALA A 326 -14.26 -16.79 27.72
N CYS A 327 -14.75 -18.00 28.01
CA CYS A 327 -15.48 -18.86 27.08
C CYS A 327 -16.78 -19.34 27.73
N GLU A 328 -17.74 -19.75 26.91
CA GLU A 328 -18.90 -20.53 27.38
C GLU A 328 -18.71 -21.98 26.95
N LYS A 329 -18.59 -22.87 27.94
CA LYS A 329 -18.59 -24.31 27.72
C LYS A 329 -20.01 -24.75 27.39
N ILE A 330 -20.19 -25.37 26.23
CA ILE A 330 -21.48 -25.87 25.76
C ILE A 330 -21.73 -27.25 26.38
N LEU A 331 -22.71 -27.32 27.27
CA LEU A 331 -23.25 -28.57 27.80
C LEU A 331 -24.54 -28.92 27.04
N LYS A 332 -25.02 -30.16 27.17
CA LYS A 332 -26.19 -30.66 26.41
C LYS A 332 -27.43 -29.77 26.45
N LYS A 333 -27.65 -29.01 27.54
CA LYS A 333 -28.83 -28.14 27.74
C LYS A 333 -28.52 -26.81 28.43
N SER A 334 -27.25 -26.47 28.64
CA SER A 334 -26.84 -25.26 29.37
C SER A 334 -25.47 -24.77 28.90
N TYR A 335 -25.18 -23.52 29.20
CA TYR A 335 -23.87 -22.92 28.99
C TYR A 335 -23.24 -22.66 30.35
N GLU A 336 -21.98 -23.05 30.52
CA GLU A 336 -21.22 -22.83 31.74
C GLU A 336 -20.07 -21.87 31.43
N ALA A 337 -19.89 -20.83 32.24
CA ALA A 337 -18.78 -19.91 32.08
C ALA A 337 -17.46 -20.62 32.38
N ALA A 338 -16.51 -20.53 31.45
CA ALA A 338 -15.20 -21.15 31.55
C ALA A 338 -14.09 -20.11 31.36
N LEU A 339 -13.05 -20.19 32.19
CA LEU A 339 -11.88 -19.33 32.13
C LEU A 339 -10.67 -20.18 31.74
N LEU A 340 -10.20 -20.01 30.51
CA LEU A 340 -9.08 -20.76 29.96
C LEU A 340 -7.81 -19.90 30.01
N PRO A 341 -6.74 -20.30 30.70
CA PRO A 341 -5.51 -19.52 30.68
C PRO A 341 -4.91 -19.48 29.26
N LEU A 342 -4.44 -18.32 28.80
CA LEU A 342 -3.98 -18.16 27.40
C LEU A 342 -2.82 -19.10 27.02
N TYR A 343 -1.97 -19.45 27.99
CA TYR A 343 -0.86 -20.38 27.80
C TYR A 343 -1.29 -21.86 27.75
N MET A 344 -2.58 -22.18 27.92
CA MET A 344 -3.08 -23.55 27.88
C MET A 344 -2.89 -24.19 26.50
N GLU A 345 -2.27 -25.37 26.46
CA GLU A 345 -2.25 -26.25 25.29
C GLU A 345 -3.45 -27.22 25.28
N GLY A 346 -4.62 -26.71 24.94
CA GLY A 346 -5.85 -27.51 24.85
C GLY A 346 -6.03 -28.21 23.50
N GLY A 347 -5.30 -27.80 22.46
CA GLY A 347 -5.47 -28.27 21.08
C GLY A 347 -6.92 -28.15 20.63
N PHE A 348 -7.33 -27.03 20.06
CA PHE A 348 -8.71 -26.75 19.72
C PHE A 348 -8.96 -26.90 18.22
N VAL A 349 -10.11 -27.46 17.85
CA VAL A 349 -10.55 -27.59 16.46
C VAL A 349 -11.85 -26.83 16.26
N GLU A 350 -11.89 -25.94 15.27
CA GLU A 350 -13.08 -25.15 14.93
C GLU A 350 -14.25 -26.01 14.45
N VAL A 351 -15.45 -25.74 14.95
CA VAL A 351 -16.70 -26.38 14.51
C VAL A 351 -17.39 -25.47 13.51
N ILE A 352 -17.52 -25.94 12.27
CA ILE A 352 -18.24 -25.23 11.21
C ILE A 352 -19.66 -25.77 11.11
N HIS A 353 -20.62 -24.88 11.37
CA HIS A 353 -22.05 -25.20 11.30
C HIS A 353 -22.65 -24.98 9.91
N ASP A 354 -22.08 -24.04 9.16
CA ASP A 354 -22.57 -23.72 7.83
C ASP A 354 -22.08 -24.75 6.78
N LYS A 355 -22.95 -25.05 5.83
CA LYS A 355 -22.60 -25.79 4.60
C LYS A 355 -22.60 -24.85 3.39
N LYS A 356 -22.48 -23.54 3.65
CA LYS A 356 -22.64 -22.48 2.66
C LYS A 356 -21.44 -22.49 1.72
N GLN A 357 -21.68 -21.97 0.53
CA GLN A 357 -20.67 -21.77 -0.49
C GLN A 357 -20.46 -20.28 -0.66
N TYR A 358 -19.22 -19.85 -0.62
CA TYR A 358 -18.86 -18.44 -0.61
C TYR A 358 -18.01 -18.08 -1.82
N GLN A 359 -18.13 -16.85 -2.31
CA GLN A 359 -17.10 -16.27 -3.17
C GLN A 359 -15.90 -15.81 -2.34
N VAL A 360 -14.76 -15.66 -2.99
CA VAL A 360 -13.53 -15.25 -2.31
C VAL A 360 -13.65 -13.85 -1.69
N SER A 361 -14.34 -12.93 -2.38
CA SER A 361 -14.64 -11.58 -1.91
C SER A 361 -15.53 -11.58 -0.65
N GLU A 362 -16.59 -12.38 -0.66
CA GLU A 362 -17.50 -12.55 0.48
C GLU A 362 -16.74 -13.06 1.70
N LEU A 363 -15.89 -14.08 1.52
CA LEU A 363 -15.11 -14.65 2.60
C LEU A 363 -14.21 -13.60 3.28
N CYS A 364 -13.49 -12.80 2.51
CA CYS A 364 -12.58 -11.78 3.04
C CYS A 364 -13.30 -10.62 3.75
N THR A 365 -14.58 -10.40 3.48
CA THR A 365 -15.38 -9.37 4.18
C THR A 365 -16.03 -9.88 5.47
N GLN A 366 -16.41 -11.16 5.49
CA GLN A 366 -17.15 -11.78 6.58
C GLN A 366 -16.24 -12.39 7.64
N PHE A 367 -15.11 -12.98 7.25
CA PHE A 367 -14.23 -13.75 8.13
C PHE A 367 -12.87 -13.09 8.30
N HIS A 368 -12.28 -13.25 9.48
CA HIS A 368 -10.95 -12.75 9.78
C HIS A 368 -9.87 -13.68 9.22
N LEU A 369 -8.90 -13.12 8.49
CA LEU A 369 -7.72 -13.83 8.00
C LEU A 369 -6.72 -14.04 9.15
N PRO A 370 -5.99 -15.17 9.20
CA PRO A 370 -6.01 -16.27 8.24
C PRO A 370 -7.13 -17.30 8.52
N PHE A 371 -7.67 -17.92 7.46
CA PHE A 371 -8.67 -18.99 7.60
C PHE A 371 -8.59 -20.08 6.54
N ASN A 372 -9.15 -21.26 6.87
CA ASN A 372 -9.05 -22.46 6.05
C ASN A 372 -10.31 -22.64 5.17
N VAL A 373 -10.11 -22.99 3.91
CA VAL A 373 -11.16 -23.24 2.93
C VAL A 373 -10.82 -24.40 2.02
N LYS A 374 -11.81 -24.86 1.25
CA LYS A 374 -11.63 -25.76 0.11
C LYS A 374 -12.50 -25.27 -1.04
N VAL A 375 -11.98 -25.36 -2.27
CA VAL A 375 -12.80 -25.14 -3.45
C VAL A 375 -13.85 -26.25 -3.58
N SER A 376 -15.12 -25.84 -3.60
CA SER A 376 -16.28 -26.71 -3.71
C SER A 376 -16.84 -26.77 -5.13
N VAL A 377 -16.76 -25.66 -5.85
CA VAL A 377 -17.14 -25.55 -7.26
C VAL A 377 -16.00 -24.86 -7.98
N ARG A 378 -15.48 -25.50 -9.02
CA ARG A 378 -14.43 -24.94 -9.86
C ARG A 378 -14.92 -23.72 -10.63
N ASP A 379 -14.02 -22.84 -10.98
CA ASP A 379 -14.29 -21.77 -11.92
C ASP A 379 -14.32 -22.32 -13.35
N LEU A 380 -15.47 -22.23 -14.01
CA LEU A 380 -15.64 -22.68 -15.39
C LEU A 380 -15.04 -21.71 -16.42
N SER A 381 -14.66 -20.50 -16.00
CA SER A 381 -13.95 -19.55 -16.87
C SER A 381 -12.45 -19.86 -16.99
N ILE A 382 -11.92 -20.79 -16.18
CA ILE A 382 -10.55 -21.30 -16.30
C ILE A 382 -10.60 -22.70 -16.93
N GLU A 383 -9.78 -22.93 -17.95
CA GLU A 383 -9.63 -24.26 -18.55
C GLU A 383 -9.09 -25.29 -17.54
N GLU A 384 -8.00 -24.94 -16.83
CA GLU A 384 -7.38 -25.75 -15.78
C GLU A 384 -7.44 -25.06 -14.41
N ASP A 385 -8.55 -25.24 -13.68
CA ASP A 385 -8.67 -24.74 -12.31
C ASP A 385 -7.86 -25.58 -11.31
N ILE A 386 -6.61 -25.18 -11.08
CA ILE A 386 -5.68 -25.82 -10.16
C ILE A 386 -6.14 -25.71 -8.69
N LEU A 387 -6.87 -24.65 -8.31
CA LEU A 387 -7.38 -24.53 -6.94
C LEU A 387 -8.45 -25.60 -6.66
N ALA A 388 -9.26 -25.98 -7.65
CA ALA A 388 -10.25 -27.04 -7.51
C ALA A 388 -9.62 -28.40 -7.20
N ALA A 389 -8.39 -28.65 -7.67
CA ALA A 389 -7.65 -29.88 -7.40
C ALA A 389 -6.97 -29.89 -6.00
N THR A 390 -6.95 -28.75 -5.31
CA THR A 390 -6.27 -28.59 -4.02
C THR A 390 -7.14 -29.16 -2.87
N PRO A 391 -6.57 -29.99 -1.95
CA PRO A 391 -7.35 -30.62 -0.87
C PRO A 391 -7.88 -29.62 0.17
N GLY A 392 -7.15 -28.52 0.38
CA GLY A 392 -7.46 -27.43 1.28
C GLY A 392 -6.48 -26.27 1.10
N LEU A 393 -6.98 -25.06 1.33
CA LEU A 393 -6.26 -23.81 1.19
C LEU A 393 -6.38 -23.03 2.49
N ARG A 394 -5.29 -22.41 2.93
CA ARG A 394 -5.30 -21.40 3.99
C ARG A 394 -5.20 -20.05 3.31
N LEU A 395 -6.22 -19.23 3.42
CA LEU A 395 -6.16 -17.84 2.99
C LEU A 395 -5.39 -17.06 4.05
N GLU A 396 -4.32 -16.38 3.66
CA GLU A 396 -3.35 -15.77 4.57
C GLU A 396 -3.56 -14.27 4.66
N GLU A 397 -3.54 -13.56 3.53
CA GLU A 397 -3.59 -12.10 3.50
C GLU A 397 -4.21 -11.58 2.19
N GLY A 398 -4.87 -10.42 2.25
CA GLY A 398 -5.27 -9.66 1.06
C GLY A 398 -4.14 -8.72 0.61
N ILE A 399 -3.69 -8.87 -0.63
CA ILE A 399 -2.61 -8.07 -1.23
C ILE A 399 -3.18 -7.17 -2.32
N THR A 400 -2.69 -5.93 -2.39
CA THR A 400 -3.00 -5.03 -3.50
C THR A 400 -1.77 -4.87 -4.40
N ASP A 401 -1.82 -5.50 -5.56
CA ASP A 401 -0.76 -5.44 -6.56
C ASP A 401 -1.01 -4.27 -7.52
N SER A 402 0.00 -3.41 -7.71
CA SER A 402 -0.02 -2.40 -8.77
C SER A 402 0.63 -2.94 -10.05
N TYR A 403 -0.01 -2.73 -11.20
CA TYR A 403 0.55 -3.10 -12.50
C TYR A 403 0.30 -1.99 -13.53
N LEU A 404 1.08 -2.00 -14.60
CA LEU A 404 1.02 -1.01 -15.67
C LEU A 404 0.49 -1.65 -16.95
N LEU A 405 -0.38 -0.91 -17.66
CA LEU A 405 -0.72 -1.22 -19.03
C LEU A 405 0.28 -0.53 -19.95
N ILE A 406 1.05 -1.31 -20.70
CA ILE A 406 2.09 -0.83 -21.60
C ILE A 406 1.80 -1.26 -23.05
N SER A 407 2.16 -0.41 -24.01
CA SER A 407 2.32 -0.79 -25.43
C SER A 407 3.72 -0.42 -25.91
N ASP A 408 4.10 -0.96 -27.06
CA ASP A 408 5.20 -0.44 -27.87
C ASP A 408 4.87 0.92 -28.49
#